data_AF-A0A529PNE7-F1
#
_entry.id   AF-A0A529PNE7-F1
#
_cell.length_a   1.000
_cell.length_b   1.000
_cell.length_c   1.000
_cell.angle_alpha   90.00
_cell.angle_beta   90.00
_cell.angle_gamma   90.00
#
_symmetry.space_group_name_H-M   'P 1'
#
loop_
_entity.id
_entity.type
_entity.pdbx_description
1 polymer ?
#
loop_
_entity_poly.entity_id
_entity_poly.type
_entity_poly.pdbx_seq_one_letter_code
_entity_poly.pdbx_strand_id
1 'polypeptide(L)'
;MSLHSLHPEHVDETRMNAYSTFAPALLNSLAQRLARCQGAKELAEVEKSLIRLVEDAAVAAPQAEAMKEFAIELVVSTMKNVRDHPDSKSDLEEIGG
;
A
#
# COMPACT_ATOMS: atom_id res chain seq x y z
N MET A 1 2.83 -13.32 22.33
CA MET A 1 1.82 -14.39 22.25
C MET A 1 2.10 -15.22 21.01
N SER A 2 1.99 -16.54 21.09
CA SER A 2 2.25 -17.45 19.96
C SER A 2 0.95 -17.66 19.18
N LEU A 3 1.02 -17.83 17.86
CA LEU A 3 -0.16 -18.23 17.06
C LEU A 3 -0.77 -19.54 17.60
N HIS A 4 0.03 -20.39 18.25
CA HIS A 4 -0.41 -21.64 18.87
C HIS A 4 -1.22 -21.46 20.17
N SER A 5 -1.26 -20.25 20.74
CA SER A 5 -2.10 -19.95 21.91
C SER A 5 -3.42 -19.26 21.55
N LEU A 6 -3.67 -19.01 20.25
CA LEU A 6 -4.94 -18.48 19.75
C LEU A 6 -5.92 -19.63 19.55
N HIS A 7 -7.15 -19.44 20.03
CA HIS A 7 -8.20 -20.42 19.81
C HIS A 7 -8.58 -20.44 18.31
N PRO A 8 -8.73 -21.61 17.67
CA PRO A 8 -8.95 -21.74 16.23
C PRO A 8 -10.03 -20.85 15.60
N GLU A 9 -11.16 -20.58 16.25
CA GLU A 9 -12.19 -19.67 15.70
C GLU A 9 -11.75 -18.22 15.59
N HIS A 10 -10.78 -17.79 16.40
CA HIS A 10 -10.29 -16.40 16.38
C HIS A 10 -9.15 -16.22 15.38
N VAL A 11 -8.65 -17.28 14.75
CA VAL A 11 -7.49 -17.20 13.85
C VAL A 11 -7.81 -16.34 12.63
N ASP A 12 -8.95 -16.55 11.98
CA ASP A 12 -9.31 -15.80 10.78
C ASP A 12 -9.64 -14.33 11.09
N GLU A 13 -10.36 -14.07 12.18
CA GLU A 13 -10.63 -12.72 12.66
C GLU A 13 -9.33 -11.99 13.03
N THR A 14 -8.45 -12.63 13.80
CA THR A 14 -7.16 -12.07 14.20
C THR A 14 -6.27 -11.81 12.99
N ARG A 15 -6.31 -12.70 11.98
CA ARG A 15 -5.59 -12.51 10.72
C ARG A 15 -6.12 -11.28 9.97
N MET A 16 -7.44 -11.16 9.83
CA MET A 16 -8.07 -10.01 9.17
C MET A 16 -7.71 -8.71 9.90
N ASN A 17 -7.79 -8.70 11.24
CA ASN A 17 -7.42 -7.56 12.07
C ASN A 17 -5.94 -7.17 11.93
N ALA A 18 -5.04 -8.16 11.89
CA ALA A 18 -3.62 -7.90 11.66
C ALA A 18 -3.39 -7.27 10.28
N TYR A 19 -4.02 -7.78 9.24
CA TYR A 19 -3.87 -7.24 7.89
C TYR A 19 -4.45 -5.82 7.79
N SER A 20 -5.65 -5.57 8.30
CA SER A 20 -6.26 -4.24 8.26
C SER A 20 -5.49 -3.22 9.12
N THR A 21 -4.93 -3.63 10.25
CA THR A 21 -4.17 -2.75 11.15
C THR A 21 -2.79 -2.38 10.56
N PHE A 22 -2.06 -3.37 10.04
CA PHE A 22 -0.66 -3.16 9.66
C PHE A 22 -0.44 -2.89 8.18
N ALA A 23 -1.38 -3.22 7.29
CA ALA A 23 -1.22 -3.00 5.85
C ALA A 23 -0.88 -1.54 5.50
N PRO A 24 -1.54 -0.50 6.05
CA PRO A 24 -1.19 0.88 5.71
C PRO A 24 0.26 1.25 6.06
N ALA A 25 0.71 0.87 7.26
CA ALA A 25 2.08 1.15 7.71
C ALA A 25 3.13 0.39 6.87
N LEU A 26 2.86 -0.87 6.54
CA LEU A 26 3.74 -1.69 5.72
C LEU A 26 3.84 -1.16 4.29
N LEU A 27 2.71 -0.84 3.66
CA LEU A 27 2.67 -0.28 2.30
C LEU A 27 3.41 1.05 2.24
N ASN A 28 3.20 1.94 3.22
CA ASN A 28 3.94 3.21 3.29
C ASN A 28 5.44 3.00 3.43
N SER A 29 5.89 2.11 4.33
CA SER A 29 7.32 1.81 4.49
C SER A 29 7.96 1.25 3.22
N LEU A 30 7.24 0.36 2.52
CA LEU A 30 7.70 -0.23 1.26
C LEU A 30 7.75 0.82 0.13
N ALA A 31 6.70 1.63 -0.01
CA ALA A 31 6.64 2.70 -1.00
C ALA A 31 7.74 3.74 -0.79
N GLN A 32 8.05 4.12 0.46
CA GLN A 32 9.18 5.00 0.78
C GLN A 32 10.53 4.40 0.37
N ARG A 33 10.74 3.10 0.64
CA ARG A 33 11.96 2.40 0.21
C ARG A 33 12.07 2.38 -1.32
N LEU A 34 10.97 2.09 -2.00
CA LEU A 34 10.92 2.07 -3.46
C LEU A 34 11.23 3.45 -4.06
N ALA A 35 10.61 4.51 -3.53
CA ALA A 35 10.84 5.88 -3.97
C ALA A 35 12.31 6.30 -3.83
N ARG A 36 12.99 5.93 -2.73
CA ARG A 36 14.43 6.18 -2.55
C ARG A 36 15.30 5.48 -3.58
N CYS A 37 14.93 4.27 -3.98
CA CYS A 37 15.70 3.46 -4.92
C CYS A 37 15.46 3.87 -6.38
N GLN A 38 14.20 4.08 -6.76
CA GLN A 38 13.79 4.19 -8.17
C GLN A 38 13.39 5.60 -8.60
N GLY A 39 13.06 6.51 -7.68
CA GLY A 39 12.58 7.85 -8.02
C GLY A 39 11.06 7.94 -8.20
N ALA A 40 10.57 9.15 -8.48
CA ALA A 40 9.15 9.48 -8.45
C ALA A 40 8.34 8.93 -9.65
N LYS A 41 8.98 8.79 -10.81
CA LYS A 41 8.33 8.31 -12.04
C LYS A 41 7.90 6.84 -11.92
N GLU A 42 8.80 5.99 -11.44
CA GLU A 42 8.58 4.57 -11.21
C GLU A 42 7.52 4.36 -10.14
N LEU A 43 7.48 5.23 -9.12
CA LEU A 43 6.43 5.21 -8.09
C LEU A 43 5.03 5.46 -8.67
N ALA A 44 4.92 6.38 -9.65
CA ALA A 44 3.65 6.66 -10.32
C ALA A 44 3.16 5.48 -11.18
N GLU A 45 4.07 4.74 -11.83
CA GLU A 45 3.71 3.53 -12.57
C GLU A 45 3.28 2.38 -11.65
N VAL A 46 3.90 2.28 -10.46
CA VAL A 46 3.46 1.34 -9.41
C VAL A 46 2.06 1.70 -8.91
N GLU A 47 1.78 2.98 -8.65
CA GLU A 47 0.45 3.47 -8.26
C GLU A 47 -0.62 3.03 -9.26
N LYS A 48 -0.42 3.32 -10.56
CA LYS A 48 -1.34 2.93 -11.64
C LYS A 48 -1.53 1.41 -11.71
N SER A 49 -0.46 0.65 -11.58
CA SER A 49 -0.50 -0.82 -11.66
C SER A 49 -1.28 -1.43 -10.50
N LEU A 50 -1.13 -0.89 -9.29
CA LEU A 50 -1.89 -1.33 -8.11
C LEU A 50 -3.37 -0.96 -8.20
N ILE A 51 -3.70 0.23 -8.70
CA ILE A 51 -5.10 0.63 -8.92
C ILE A 51 -5.77 -0.33 -9.91
N ARG A 52 -5.14 -0.59 -11.06
CA ARG A 52 -5.66 -1.55 -12.06
C ARG A 52 -5.84 -2.94 -11.47
N LEU A 53 -4.88 -3.41 -10.67
CA LEU A 53 -4.99 -4.71 -9.99
C LEU A 53 -6.25 -4.80 -9.11
N VAL A 54 -6.59 -3.72 -8.40
CA VAL A 54 -7.80 -3.66 -7.55
C VAL A 54 -9.06 -3.58 -8.40
N GLU A 55 -9.07 -2.76 -9.45
CA GLU A 55 -10.19 -2.62 -10.39
C GLU A 55 -10.53 -3.96 -11.05
N ASP A 56 -9.51 -4.69 -11.53
CA ASP A 56 -9.63 -5.97 -12.21
C ASP A 56 -9.95 -7.15 -11.27
N ALA A 57 -9.83 -6.97 -9.95
CA ALA A 57 -10.04 -8.03 -8.99
C ALA A 57 -11.50 -8.52 -8.98
N ALA A 58 -11.69 -9.83 -9.16
CA ALA A 58 -13.00 -10.47 -8.99
C ALA A 58 -13.25 -10.76 -7.51
N VAL A 59 -14.06 -9.92 -6.85
CA VAL A 59 -14.40 -10.06 -5.43
C VAL A 59 -15.83 -10.59 -5.29
N ALA A 60 -15.97 -11.80 -4.77
CA ALA A 60 -17.26 -12.44 -4.50
C ALA A 60 -17.80 -12.03 -3.12
N ALA A 61 -18.04 -10.74 -2.91
CA ALA A 61 -18.59 -10.19 -1.66
C ALA A 61 -19.72 -9.18 -1.95
N PRO A 62 -20.73 -9.06 -1.08
CA PRO A 62 -21.83 -8.11 -1.31
C PRO A 62 -21.38 -6.65 -1.36
N GLN A 63 -20.25 -6.33 -0.75
CA GLN A 63 -19.66 -4.98 -0.71
C GLN A 63 -18.39 -4.86 -1.57
N ALA A 64 -18.26 -5.68 -2.63
CA ALA A 64 -17.08 -5.72 -3.49
C ALA A 64 -16.61 -4.34 -3.98
N GLU A 65 -17.53 -3.49 -4.46
CA GLU A 65 -17.19 -2.16 -4.97
C GLU A 65 -16.65 -1.25 -3.86
N ALA A 66 -17.30 -1.22 -2.69
CA ALA A 66 -16.79 -0.45 -1.56
C ALA A 66 -15.41 -0.95 -1.09
N MET A 67 -15.18 -2.27 -1.10
CA MET A 67 -13.85 -2.84 -0.79
C MET A 67 -12.79 -2.35 -1.78
N LYS A 68 -13.12 -2.27 -3.07
CA LYS A 68 -12.21 -1.75 -4.10
C LYS A 68 -11.93 -0.26 -3.89
N GLU A 69 -12.95 0.54 -3.61
CA GLU A 69 -12.80 1.98 -3.33
C GLU A 69 -11.84 2.22 -2.15
N PHE A 70 -12.05 1.53 -1.02
CA PHE A 70 -11.15 1.67 0.14
C PHE A 70 -9.72 1.18 -0.16
N ALA A 71 -9.55 0.12 -0.95
CA ALA A 71 -8.23 -0.35 -1.34
C ALA A 71 -7.51 0.66 -2.26
N ILE A 72 -8.23 1.28 -3.21
CA ILE A 72 -7.70 2.34 -4.07
C ILE A 72 -7.34 3.58 -3.24
N GLU A 73 -8.19 3.98 -2.29
CA GLU A 73 -7.91 5.09 -1.37
C GLU A 73 -6.61 4.83 -0.58
N LEU A 74 -6.42 3.61 -0.08
CA LEU A 74 -5.19 3.24 0.61
C LEU A 74 -3.95 3.38 -0.29
N VAL A 75 -4.04 2.95 -1.56
CA VAL A 75 -2.93 3.11 -2.52
C VAL A 75 -2.64 4.59 -2.76
N VAL A 76 -3.65 5.38 -3.12
CA VAL A 76 -3.48 6.80 -3.46
C VAL A 76 -2.95 7.60 -2.26
N SER A 77 -3.50 7.39 -1.08
CA SER A 77 -3.05 8.04 0.16
C SER A 77 -1.61 7.67 0.51
N THR A 78 -1.24 6.39 0.35
CA THR A 78 0.14 5.93 0.56
C THR A 78 1.10 6.63 -0.40
N MET A 79 0.81 6.63 -1.71
CA MET A 79 1.70 7.22 -2.71
C MET A 79 1.81 8.74 -2.55
N LYS A 80 0.71 9.41 -2.19
CA LYS A 80 0.73 10.83 -1.83
C LYS A 80 1.63 11.10 -0.62
N ASN A 81 1.47 10.35 0.48
CA ASN A 81 2.29 10.52 1.68
C ASN A 81 3.78 10.33 1.40
N VAL A 82 4.14 9.41 0.51
CA VAL A 82 5.53 9.22 0.09
C VAL A 82 6.02 10.40 -0.75
N ARG A 83 5.26 10.85 -1.75
CA ARG A 83 5.66 12.01 -2.57
C ARG A 83 5.85 13.28 -1.75
N ASP A 84 5.02 13.48 -0.73
CA ASP A 84 5.08 14.64 0.16
C ASP A 84 6.19 14.52 1.22
N HIS A 85 6.89 13.37 1.30
CA HIS A 85 7.92 13.14 2.30
C HIS A 85 9.25 13.82 1.92
N PRO A 86 9.90 14.57 2.83
CA PRO A 86 11.12 15.35 2.52
C PRO A 86 12.33 14.51 2.10
N ASP A 87 12.40 13.23 2.49
CA ASP A 87 13.46 12.29 2.07
C ASP A 87 13.16 11.56 0.75
N SER A 88 11.98 11.75 0.16
CA SER A 88 11.73 11.29 -1.19
C SER A 88 12.59 12.16 -2.07
N LYS A 89 13.60 11.55 -2.72
CA LYS A 89 14.55 12.23 -3.60
C LYS A 89 13.79 13.28 -4.40
N SER A 90 13.93 14.54 -3.98
CA SER A 90 13.67 15.64 -4.87
C SER A 90 14.62 15.34 -6.03
N ASP A 91 14.08 15.20 -7.24
CA ASP A 91 14.89 15.21 -8.45
C ASP A 91 15.55 16.60 -8.50
N LEU A 92 16.54 16.82 -7.64
CA LEU A 92 17.46 17.94 -7.66
C LEU A 92 18.29 17.69 -8.91
N GLU A 93 17.73 18.19 -10.00
CA GLU A 93 18.38 18.79 -11.14
C GLU A 93 19.82 18.27 -11.34
N GLU A 94 20.01 17.47 -12.39
CA GLU A 94 21.29 17.41 -13.11
C GLU A 94 21.67 18.85 -13.55
N ILE A 95 22.22 19.64 -12.65
CA ILE A 95 22.93 20.87 -12.98
C ILE A 95 24.41 20.52 -13.02
N GLY A 96 24.88 20.28 -14.24
CA GLY A 96 26.23 20.66 -14.68
C GLY A 96 27.40 19.78 -14.22
N GLY A 97 27.89 18.99 -15.18
CA GLY A 97 29.29 18.56 -15.29
C GLY A 97 29.70 18.57 -16.75
#